data_AF-A0A267ASH0-F1
#
_entry.id   AF-A0A267ASH0-F1
#
_cell.length_a   1.000
_cell.length_b   1.000
_cell.length_c   1.000
_cell.angle_alpha   90.00
_cell.angle_beta   90.00
_cell.angle_gamma   90.00
#
_symmetry.space_group_name_H-M   'P 1'
#
loop_
_entity.id
_entity.type
_entity.pdbx_description
1 polymer ?
#
loop_
_entity_poly.entity_id
_entity_poly.type
_entity_poly.pdbx_seq_one_letter_code
_entity_poly.pdbx_strand_id
1 'polypeptide(L)'
;MNDIHISTTAPYKAHIAPSMRSEVSGDTRQLALIQTISARQALYQPGETLKNELSQAASKLHQTYGSLEDVDQYALGARLFSSEGLITGQTPNDLLQTLKRVDECPDYASGYDRAVVIAMMGDIGALYAATGATTGTDRTEKASARLRESLRGALAVAGLIPPTEESSRRVQQEGGSTAVGPDKKTERSRPSAKHIDRTGIHNLGEEADKALGVPIEDRISTSRWDVAYIDFNRVADTVEPLVGHMSGSPAEILQVWDMLRGNQLEYQFLTSHQQEQQLARAAGASAFLVGLGYHSAVEVLEGTLRYTGQSIRHDEILGPGQKDAGHLFGQGAATDLMSEFFQAHTRQM
;
A
#
# COMPACT_ATOMS: atom_id res chain seq x y z
N MET A 1 36.87 -6.74 -28.81
CA MET A 1 35.69 -5.96 -29.23
C MET A 1 34.81 -6.91 -30.02
N ASN A 2 33.80 -7.48 -29.36
CA ASN A 2 32.78 -8.29 -30.04
C ASN A 2 31.50 -7.47 -30.01
N ASP A 3 31.16 -6.89 -31.15
CA ASP A 3 29.89 -6.23 -31.37
C ASP A 3 28.78 -7.28 -31.41
N ILE A 4 27.88 -7.20 -30.43
CA ILE A 4 26.65 -7.98 -30.43
C ILE A 4 25.67 -7.21 -31.32
N HIS A 5 25.48 -7.73 -32.53
CA HIS A 5 24.43 -7.30 -33.44
C HIS A 5 23.06 -7.65 -32.82
N ILE A 6 22.34 -6.63 -32.33
CA ILE A 6 20.94 -6.79 -31.93
C ILE A 6 20.10 -6.81 -33.21
N SER A 7 19.48 -7.96 -33.49
CA SER A 7 18.56 -8.17 -34.61
C SER A 7 17.32 -7.28 -34.46
N THR A 8 17.09 -6.41 -35.44
CA THR A 8 16.02 -5.39 -35.49
C THR A 8 14.66 -5.93 -35.93
N THR A 9 14.28 -7.14 -35.50
CA THR A 9 13.00 -7.78 -35.91
C THR A 9 12.19 -8.35 -34.75
N ALA A 10 12.41 -7.89 -33.52
CA ALA A 10 11.45 -8.09 -32.43
C ALA A 10 10.38 -6.99 -32.49
N PRO A 11 9.07 -7.31 -32.33
CA PRO A 11 8.05 -6.26 -32.22
C PRO A 11 8.44 -5.33 -31.07
N TYR A 12 8.37 -4.01 -31.30
CA TYR A 12 8.50 -2.99 -30.26
C TYR A 12 7.67 -3.48 -29.05
N LYS A 13 8.32 -3.85 -27.95
CA LYS A 13 7.59 -4.21 -26.73
C LYS A 13 6.97 -2.91 -26.23
N ALA A 14 5.72 -2.65 -26.58
CA ALA A 14 5.02 -1.45 -26.15
C ALA A 14 5.01 -1.35 -24.61
N HIS A 15 4.97 -2.48 -23.90
CA HIS A 15 5.01 -2.54 -22.45
C HIS A 15 5.98 -3.60 -21.94
N ILE A 16 6.61 -3.35 -20.80
CA ILE A 16 7.60 -4.22 -20.15
C ILE A 16 7.39 -4.33 -18.65
N ALA A 17 7.85 -5.44 -18.05
CA ALA A 17 7.93 -5.56 -16.59
C ALA A 17 8.97 -4.55 -16.05
N PRO A 18 8.57 -3.63 -15.16
CA PRO A 18 9.48 -2.61 -14.64
C PRO A 18 10.72 -3.18 -13.94
N SER A 19 10.60 -4.36 -13.30
CA SER A 19 11.71 -5.01 -12.61
C SER A 19 12.89 -5.34 -13.51
N MET A 20 12.68 -5.51 -14.83
CA MET A 20 13.77 -5.71 -15.78
C MET A 20 14.72 -4.50 -15.81
N ARG A 21 14.26 -3.29 -15.47
CA ARG A 21 15.13 -2.11 -15.37
C ARG A 21 16.16 -2.28 -14.26
N SER A 22 15.78 -2.85 -13.11
CA SER A 22 16.72 -3.14 -12.02
C SER A 22 17.71 -4.27 -12.32
N GLU A 23 17.43 -5.12 -13.31
CA GLU A 23 18.39 -6.14 -13.75
C GLU A 23 19.53 -5.54 -14.60
N VAL A 24 19.24 -4.43 -15.31
CA VAL A 24 20.19 -3.79 -16.24
C VAL A 24 20.77 -2.47 -15.74
N SER A 25 20.12 -1.82 -14.76
CA SER A 25 20.51 -0.53 -14.18
C SER A 25 20.82 -0.69 -12.69
N GLY A 26 22.09 -0.50 -12.33
CA GLY A 26 22.55 -0.50 -10.93
C GLY A 26 21.84 0.56 -10.10
N ASP A 27 21.65 1.76 -10.65
CA ASP A 27 21.03 2.89 -9.95
C ASP A 27 19.58 2.60 -9.60
N THR A 28 18.77 2.13 -10.56
CA THR A 28 17.36 1.78 -10.31
C THR A 28 17.23 0.65 -9.29
N ARG A 29 18.13 -0.35 -9.34
CA ARG A 29 18.16 -1.42 -8.34
C ARG A 29 18.53 -0.89 -6.95
N GLN A 30 19.50 0.01 -6.87
CA GLN A 30 19.91 0.63 -5.60
C GLN A 30 18.75 1.43 -4.99
N LEU A 31 18.05 2.24 -5.78
CA LEU A 31 16.86 2.96 -5.32
C LEU A 31 15.77 1.99 -4.84
N ALA A 32 15.48 0.93 -5.60
CA ALA A 32 14.51 -0.09 -5.20
C ALA A 32 14.88 -0.73 -3.84
N LEU A 33 16.17 -1.00 -3.61
CA LEU A 33 16.65 -1.53 -2.34
C LEU A 33 16.48 -0.51 -1.20
N ILE A 34 16.88 0.75 -1.41
CA ILE A 34 16.78 1.82 -0.39
C ILE A 34 15.33 2.03 0.02
N GLN A 35 14.40 2.12 -0.94
CA GLN A 35 12.97 2.25 -0.66
C GLN A 35 12.45 1.05 0.15
N THR A 36 12.86 -0.16 -0.23
CA THR A 36 12.44 -1.39 0.46
C THR A 36 12.97 -1.43 1.89
N ILE A 37 14.25 -1.08 2.11
CA ILE A 37 14.87 -1.02 3.43
C ILE A 37 14.14 -0.01 4.32
N SER A 38 14.03 1.24 3.88
CA SER A 38 13.44 2.31 4.69
C SER A 38 11.97 2.04 5.03
N ALA A 39 11.19 1.55 4.06
CA ALA A 39 9.80 1.20 4.27
C ALA A 39 9.63 0.00 5.24
N ARG A 40 10.42 -1.06 5.07
CA ARG A 40 10.37 -2.21 5.97
C ARG A 40 10.85 -1.87 7.38
N GLN A 41 11.85 -1.01 7.51
CA GLN A 41 12.30 -0.52 8.81
C GLN A 41 11.17 0.17 9.59
N ALA A 42 10.33 0.98 8.93
CA ALA A 42 9.15 1.60 9.56
C ALA A 42 8.12 0.58 10.07
N LEU A 43 8.05 -0.62 9.48
CA LEU A 43 7.18 -1.71 9.94
C LEU A 43 7.82 -2.54 11.06
N TYR A 44 9.11 -2.85 10.96
CA TYR A 44 9.81 -3.63 11.99
C TYR A 44 10.08 -2.82 13.26
N GLN A 45 10.44 -1.55 13.12
CA GLN A 45 10.88 -0.67 14.20
C GLN A 45 10.13 0.68 14.15
N PRO A 46 8.78 0.69 14.25
CA PRO A 46 8.03 1.94 14.24
C PRO A 46 8.41 2.81 15.45
N GLY A 47 8.42 4.13 15.25
CA GLY A 47 8.48 5.10 16.33
C GLY A 47 7.21 5.06 17.19
N GLU A 48 7.26 5.70 18.36
CA GLU A 48 6.17 5.65 19.35
C GLU A 48 4.81 6.10 18.77
N THR A 49 4.78 7.17 17.99
CA THR A 49 3.54 7.70 17.41
C THR A 49 2.92 6.72 16.40
N LEU A 50 3.70 6.16 15.47
CA LEU A 50 3.21 5.14 14.52
C LEU A 50 2.76 3.86 15.25
N LYS A 51 3.53 3.42 16.25
CA LYS A 51 3.18 2.26 17.08
C LYS A 51 1.84 2.47 17.79
N ASN A 52 1.60 3.64 18.38
CA ASN A 52 0.35 3.98 19.05
C ASN A 52 -0.84 4.08 18.08
N GLU A 53 -0.62 4.60 16.87
CA GLU A 53 -1.66 4.69 15.84
C GLU A 53 -2.05 3.31 15.30
N LEU A 54 -1.10 2.38 15.18
CA LEU A 54 -1.35 1.00 14.81
C LEU A 54 -2.07 0.22 15.92
N SER A 55 -1.62 0.34 17.17
CA SER A 55 -2.24 -0.33 18.33
C SER A 55 -3.70 0.07 18.48
N GLN A 56 -4.00 1.37 18.46
CA GLN A 56 -5.37 1.83 18.64
C GLN A 56 -6.29 1.44 17.46
N ALA A 57 -5.76 1.44 16.23
CA ALA A 57 -6.54 0.97 15.09
C ALA A 57 -6.76 -0.55 15.13
N ALA A 58 -5.76 -1.33 15.54
CA ALA A 58 -5.87 -2.77 15.75
C ALA A 58 -6.91 -3.11 16.83
N SER A 59 -6.96 -2.32 17.92
CA SER A 59 -7.99 -2.46 18.97
C SER A 59 -9.41 -2.32 18.41
N LYS A 60 -9.64 -1.27 17.61
CA LYS A 60 -10.94 -1.06 16.96
C LYS A 60 -11.27 -2.13 15.93
N LEU A 61 -10.30 -2.56 15.14
CA LEU A 61 -10.48 -3.68 14.21
C LEU A 61 -10.79 -4.97 14.95
N HIS A 62 -10.11 -5.28 16.06
CA HIS A 62 -10.37 -6.46 16.88
C HIS A 62 -11.81 -6.46 17.41
N GLN A 63 -12.27 -5.33 17.96
CA GLN A 63 -13.64 -5.17 18.44
C GLN A 63 -14.66 -5.35 17.30
N THR A 64 -14.51 -4.59 16.21
CA THR A 64 -15.45 -4.60 15.09
C THR A 64 -15.48 -5.97 14.41
N TYR A 65 -14.32 -6.50 14.03
CA TYR A 65 -14.22 -7.80 13.36
C TYR A 65 -14.75 -8.94 14.24
N GLY A 66 -14.40 -8.96 15.52
CA GLY A 66 -14.85 -9.98 16.46
C GLY A 66 -16.35 -9.95 16.76
N SER A 67 -17.03 -8.86 16.41
CA SER A 67 -18.50 -8.75 16.54
C SER A 67 -19.26 -9.16 15.28
N LEU A 68 -18.58 -9.40 14.15
CA LEU A 68 -19.20 -9.91 12.94
C LEU A 68 -19.54 -11.40 13.11
N GLU A 69 -20.59 -11.84 12.42
CA GLU A 69 -20.87 -13.28 12.27
C GLU A 69 -19.74 -13.98 11.50
N ASP A 70 -19.53 -15.27 11.75
CA ASP A 70 -18.46 -16.07 11.13
C ASP A 70 -18.41 -15.89 9.60
N VAL A 71 -19.56 -15.94 8.94
CA VAL A 71 -19.64 -15.79 7.47
C VAL A 71 -19.13 -14.43 6.99
N ASP A 72 -19.38 -13.36 7.75
CA ASP A 72 -18.94 -12.01 7.41
C ASP A 72 -17.47 -11.80 7.82
N GLN A 73 -17.00 -12.46 8.88
CA GLN A 73 -15.57 -12.53 9.22
C GLN A 73 -14.75 -13.18 8.10
N TYR A 74 -15.21 -14.34 7.60
CA TYR A 74 -14.59 -15.00 6.46
C TYR A 74 -14.67 -14.13 5.21
N ALA A 75 -15.81 -13.51 4.93
CA ALA A 75 -16.00 -12.69 3.73
C ALA A 75 -15.16 -11.41 3.73
N LEU A 76 -14.91 -10.80 4.90
CA LEU A 76 -14.05 -9.63 5.03
C LEU A 76 -12.57 -10.00 4.93
N GLY A 77 -12.14 -11.08 5.57
CA GLY A 77 -10.75 -11.54 5.56
C GLY A 77 -10.38 -12.39 4.33
N ALA A 78 -11.31 -12.68 3.42
CA ALA A 78 -11.13 -13.64 2.34
C ALA A 78 -9.86 -13.40 1.50
N ARG A 79 -9.51 -12.13 1.22
CA ARG A 79 -8.29 -11.81 0.49
C ARG A 79 -7.02 -12.01 1.32
N LEU A 80 -7.05 -11.70 2.62
CA LEU A 80 -5.94 -11.95 3.54
C LEU A 80 -5.62 -13.45 3.67
N PHE A 81 -6.65 -14.29 3.68
CA PHE A 81 -6.51 -15.75 3.82
C PHE A 81 -6.21 -16.47 2.50
N SER A 82 -6.42 -15.81 1.36
CA SER A 82 -6.21 -16.41 0.04
C SER A 82 -4.72 -16.56 -0.28
N SER A 83 -4.42 -17.19 -1.43
CA SER A 83 -3.05 -17.29 -1.94
C SER A 83 -2.40 -15.95 -2.26
N GLU A 84 -3.18 -14.87 -2.39
CA GLU A 84 -2.65 -13.51 -2.65
C GLU A 84 -2.36 -12.74 -1.35
N GLY A 85 -2.94 -13.17 -0.24
CA GLY A 85 -2.90 -12.47 1.05
C GLY A 85 -1.65 -12.74 1.88
N LEU A 86 -1.55 -12.04 3.02
CA LEU A 86 -0.40 -12.12 3.93
C LEU A 86 -0.49 -13.28 4.91
N ILE A 87 -1.70 -13.73 5.26
CA ILE A 87 -1.97 -14.78 6.24
C ILE A 87 -2.62 -15.99 5.53
N THR A 88 -2.02 -16.40 4.40
CA THR A 88 -2.54 -17.49 3.56
C THR A 88 -2.81 -18.75 4.37
N GLY A 89 -4.03 -19.29 4.23
CA GLY A 89 -4.46 -20.52 4.91
C GLY A 89 -4.78 -20.36 6.39
N GLN A 90 -4.64 -19.16 6.96
CA GLN A 90 -5.07 -18.87 8.33
C GLN A 90 -6.58 -18.62 8.41
N THR A 91 -7.08 -18.49 9.63
CA THR A 91 -8.50 -18.39 9.96
C THR A 91 -8.86 -17.00 10.52
N PRO A 92 -10.17 -16.67 10.61
CA PRO A 92 -10.63 -15.49 11.35
C PRO A 92 -10.09 -15.38 12.78
N ASN A 93 -9.93 -16.49 13.48
CA ASN A 93 -9.38 -16.48 14.83
C ASN A 93 -7.90 -16.08 14.85
N ASP A 94 -7.11 -16.52 13.87
CA ASP A 94 -5.70 -16.13 13.76
C ASP A 94 -5.55 -14.63 13.45
N LEU A 95 -6.45 -14.09 12.63
CA LEU A 95 -6.54 -12.64 12.40
C LEU A 95 -6.88 -11.91 13.70
N LEU A 96 -7.87 -12.36 14.47
CA LEU A 96 -8.18 -11.78 15.78
C LEU A 96 -6.96 -11.80 16.73
N GLN A 97 -6.23 -12.91 16.80
CA GLN A 97 -5.01 -12.97 17.62
C GLN A 97 -3.93 -11.99 17.14
N THR A 98 -3.81 -11.80 15.83
CA THR A 98 -2.88 -10.83 15.23
C THR A 98 -3.26 -9.40 15.60
N LEU A 99 -4.53 -9.03 15.46
CA LEU A 99 -5.04 -7.71 15.87
C LEU A 99 -4.80 -7.48 17.37
N LYS A 100 -5.08 -8.48 18.20
CA LYS A 100 -4.87 -8.45 19.64
C LYS A 100 -3.39 -8.25 20.02
N ARG A 101 -2.46 -8.92 19.33
CA ARG A 101 -1.01 -8.73 19.57
C ARG A 101 -0.57 -7.29 19.30
N VAL A 102 -1.05 -6.68 18.21
CA VAL A 102 -0.71 -5.29 17.87
C VAL A 102 -1.34 -4.29 18.84
N ASP A 103 -2.54 -4.57 19.33
CA ASP A 103 -3.24 -3.77 20.35
C ASP A 103 -2.53 -3.85 21.72
N GLU A 104 -2.51 -5.04 22.32
CA GLU A 104 -2.13 -5.24 23.73
C GLU A 104 -0.61 -5.31 23.97
N CYS A 105 0.15 -5.76 22.97
CA CYS A 105 1.60 -5.96 23.05
C CYS A 105 2.36 -5.23 21.93
N PRO A 106 2.16 -3.92 21.74
CA PRO A 106 2.64 -3.20 20.55
C PRO A 106 4.17 -3.19 20.40
N ASP A 107 4.91 -3.30 21.51
CA ASP A 107 6.37 -3.42 21.52
C ASP A 107 6.89 -4.78 21.04
N TYR A 108 6.07 -5.83 21.17
CA TYR A 108 6.41 -7.21 20.79
C TYR A 108 5.74 -7.65 19.48
N ALA A 109 4.81 -6.85 18.95
CA ALA A 109 4.24 -7.10 17.64
C ALA A 109 5.35 -7.09 16.57
N SER A 110 5.27 -8.04 15.65
CA SER A 110 6.23 -8.14 14.53
C SER A 110 5.90 -7.14 13.42
N GLY A 111 6.84 -6.94 12.50
CA GLY A 111 6.55 -6.20 11.26
C GLY A 111 5.45 -6.87 10.42
N TYR A 112 5.38 -8.20 10.48
CA TYR A 112 4.32 -8.99 9.86
C TYR A 112 2.94 -8.69 10.46
N ASP A 113 2.80 -8.67 11.79
CA ASP A 113 1.53 -8.37 12.46
C ASP A 113 1.01 -6.97 12.08
N ARG A 114 1.90 -5.98 12.06
CA ARG A 114 1.58 -4.61 11.65
C ARG A 114 1.17 -4.53 10.19
N ALA A 115 1.85 -5.27 9.31
CA ALA A 115 1.46 -5.35 7.90
C ALA A 115 0.06 -5.97 7.71
N VAL A 116 -0.30 -6.98 8.51
CA VAL A 116 -1.64 -7.59 8.48
C VAL A 116 -2.72 -6.59 8.90
N VAL A 117 -2.48 -5.79 9.95
CA VAL A 117 -3.40 -4.71 10.38
C VAL A 117 -3.64 -3.71 9.25
N ILE A 118 -2.57 -3.25 8.58
CA ILE A 118 -2.69 -2.27 7.49
C ILE A 118 -3.36 -2.90 6.25
N ALA A 119 -3.05 -4.16 5.93
CA ALA A 119 -3.69 -4.88 4.84
C ALA A 119 -5.21 -5.00 5.05
N MET A 120 -5.64 -5.26 6.29
CA MET A 120 -7.07 -5.30 6.66
C MET A 120 -7.75 -3.93 6.45
N MET A 121 -7.07 -2.83 6.76
CA MET A 121 -7.58 -1.48 6.46
C MET A 121 -7.76 -1.27 4.96
N GLY A 122 -6.80 -1.74 4.16
CA GLY A 122 -6.89 -1.69 2.69
C GLY A 122 -8.08 -2.48 2.14
N ASP A 123 -8.35 -3.67 2.68
CA ASP A 123 -9.48 -4.50 2.25
C ASP A 123 -10.84 -3.91 2.66
N ILE A 124 -10.93 -3.26 3.82
CA ILE A 124 -12.11 -2.46 4.21
C ILE A 124 -12.27 -1.27 3.27
N GLY A 125 -11.19 -0.55 2.95
CA GLY A 125 -11.21 0.60 2.05
C GLY A 125 -11.70 0.20 0.65
N ALA A 126 -11.19 -0.90 0.11
CA ALA A 126 -11.62 -1.47 -1.16
C ALA A 126 -13.10 -1.90 -1.16
N LEU A 127 -13.60 -2.43 -0.03
CA LEU A 127 -15.02 -2.79 0.11
C LEU A 127 -15.96 -1.57 -0.01
N TYR A 128 -15.54 -0.40 0.50
CA TYR A 128 -16.31 0.85 0.44
C TYR A 128 -16.09 1.66 -0.85
N ALA A 129 -14.88 1.67 -1.42
CA ALA A 129 -14.57 2.38 -2.66
C ALA A 129 -15.25 1.78 -3.91
N ALA A 130 -15.68 0.52 -3.82
CA ALA A 130 -16.60 -0.17 -4.73
C ALA A 130 -16.38 0.11 -6.23
N THR A 131 -15.24 -0.34 -6.77
CA THR A 131 -15.08 -0.65 -8.21
C THR A 131 -15.60 -2.05 -8.58
N GLY A 132 -16.29 -2.75 -7.67
CA GLY A 132 -16.73 -4.15 -7.86
C GLY A 132 -15.59 -5.18 -7.89
N ALA A 133 -14.33 -4.74 -7.88
CA ALA A 133 -13.15 -5.61 -7.96
C ALA A 133 -12.36 -5.56 -6.65
N THR A 134 -12.76 -6.36 -5.66
CA THR A 134 -11.75 -6.91 -4.75
C THR A 134 -11.05 -8.02 -5.52
N THR A 135 -9.91 -7.69 -6.14
CA THR A 135 -9.00 -8.69 -6.74
C THR A 135 -8.80 -9.83 -5.74
N GLY A 136 -9.02 -11.07 -6.20
CA GLY A 136 -8.84 -12.28 -5.40
C GLY A 136 -10.07 -12.82 -4.67
N THR A 137 -11.25 -12.20 -4.77
CA THR A 137 -12.50 -12.77 -4.21
C THR A 137 -13.68 -12.66 -5.17
N ASP A 138 -14.22 -13.80 -5.62
CA ASP A 138 -15.49 -13.84 -6.37
C ASP A 138 -16.67 -13.60 -5.42
N ARG A 139 -17.00 -12.33 -5.16
CA ARG A 139 -18.17 -11.95 -4.35
C ARG A 139 -19.25 -11.36 -5.24
N THR A 140 -20.47 -11.87 -5.07
CA THR A 140 -21.64 -11.28 -5.72
C THR A 140 -21.95 -9.90 -5.13
N GLU A 141 -22.56 -9.01 -5.92
CA GLU A 141 -22.96 -7.67 -5.44
C GLU A 141 -23.84 -7.74 -4.19
N LYS A 142 -24.75 -8.72 -4.13
CA LYS A 142 -25.61 -8.97 -2.96
C LYS A 142 -24.79 -9.35 -1.72
N ALA A 143 -23.76 -10.19 -1.88
CA ALA A 143 -22.87 -10.56 -0.78
C ALA A 143 -22.03 -9.36 -0.30
N SER A 144 -21.53 -8.53 -1.22
CA SER A 144 -20.83 -7.29 -0.88
C SER A 144 -21.73 -6.29 -0.16
N ALA A 145 -22.99 -6.13 -0.60
CA ALA A 145 -23.96 -5.25 0.05
C ALA A 145 -24.28 -5.72 1.48
N ARG A 146 -24.51 -7.03 1.67
CA ARG A 146 -24.69 -7.61 3.01
C ARG A 146 -23.48 -7.33 3.90
N LEU A 147 -22.27 -7.63 3.42
CA LEU A 147 -21.06 -7.45 4.22
C LEU A 147 -20.85 -5.98 4.62
N ARG A 148 -21.10 -5.04 3.70
CA ARG A 148 -21.05 -3.60 4.01
C ARG A 148 -22.05 -3.21 5.11
N GLU A 149 -23.24 -3.79 5.10
CA GLU A 149 -24.26 -3.51 6.11
C GLU A 149 -23.88 -4.09 7.48
N SER A 150 -23.45 -5.37 7.53
CA SER A 150 -22.95 -5.98 8.76
C SER A 150 -21.78 -5.20 9.35
N LEU A 151 -20.81 -4.82 8.50
CA LEU A 151 -19.65 -4.02 8.91
C LEU A 151 -20.05 -2.63 9.39
N ARG A 152 -20.99 -1.96 8.70
CA ARG A 152 -21.56 -0.67 9.14
C ARG A 152 -22.17 -0.78 10.53
N GLY A 153 -22.95 -1.83 10.80
CA GLY A 153 -23.53 -2.09 12.11
C GLY A 153 -22.47 -2.27 13.20
N ALA A 154 -21.47 -3.12 12.94
CA ALA A 154 -20.37 -3.38 13.89
C ALA A 154 -19.52 -2.12 14.16
N LEU A 155 -19.24 -1.32 13.14
CA LEU A 155 -18.52 -0.04 13.27
C LEU A 155 -19.33 0.97 14.09
N ALA A 156 -20.64 1.07 13.87
CA ALA A 156 -21.51 1.97 14.63
C ALA A 156 -21.58 1.58 16.12
N VAL A 157 -21.63 0.27 16.44
CA VAL A 157 -21.55 -0.23 17.82
C VAL A 157 -20.22 0.13 18.47
N ALA A 158 -19.13 0.16 17.70
CA ALA A 158 -17.81 0.60 18.17
C ALA A 158 -17.65 2.15 18.27
N GLY A 159 -18.71 2.90 17.98
CA GLY A 159 -18.75 4.37 18.02
C GLY A 159 -18.09 5.04 16.81
N LEU A 160 -17.93 4.33 15.69
CA LEU A 160 -17.24 4.80 14.49
C LEU A 160 -18.23 5.18 13.38
N ILE A 161 -17.80 6.07 12.49
CA ILE A 161 -18.61 6.55 11.36
C ILE A 161 -18.06 5.95 10.06
N PRO A 162 -18.68 4.91 9.51
CA PRO A 162 -18.19 4.23 8.32
C PRO A 162 -18.24 5.12 7.07
N PRO A 163 -17.31 4.92 6.11
CA PRO A 163 -17.37 5.56 4.81
C PRO A 163 -18.74 5.40 4.14
N THR A 164 -19.19 6.48 3.50
CA THR A 164 -20.28 6.47 2.53
C THR A 164 -19.73 6.35 1.12
N GLU A 165 -20.58 5.98 0.16
CA GLU A 165 -20.21 5.97 -1.26
C GLU A 165 -19.71 7.36 -1.72
N GLU A 166 -20.38 8.43 -1.28
CA GLU A 166 -19.98 9.79 -1.63
C GLU A 166 -18.60 10.15 -1.05
N SER A 167 -18.37 9.86 0.23
CA SER A 167 -17.07 10.12 0.87
C SER A 167 -15.95 9.31 0.20
N SER A 168 -16.20 8.04 -0.09
CA SER A 168 -15.21 7.16 -0.74
C SER A 168 -14.90 7.65 -2.15
N ARG A 169 -15.92 8.07 -2.92
CA ARG A 169 -15.71 8.68 -4.24
C ARG A 169 -14.88 9.96 -4.17
N ARG A 170 -15.12 10.81 -3.15
CA ARG A 170 -14.33 12.02 -2.92
C ARG A 170 -12.88 11.68 -2.63
N VAL A 171 -12.62 10.74 -1.73
CA VAL A 171 -11.27 10.25 -1.44
C VAL A 171 -10.58 9.69 -2.69
N GLN A 172 -11.30 8.94 -3.53
CA GLN A 172 -10.76 8.41 -4.78
C GLN A 172 -10.41 9.52 -5.80
N GLN A 173 -11.19 10.60 -5.84
CA GLN A 173 -10.90 11.76 -6.70
C GLN A 173 -9.69 12.57 -6.22
N GLU A 174 -9.38 12.50 -4.93
CA GLU A 174 -8.34 13.31 -4.31
C GLU A 174 -7.00 12.57 -4.20
N GLY A 175 -7.03 11.31 -3.76
CA GLY A 175 -5.82 10.51 -3.51
C GLY A 175 -5.89 9.09 -4.07
N GLY A 176 -6.97 8.76 -4.77
CA GLY A 176 -7.15 7.44 -5.37
C GLY A 176 -6.16 7.19 -6.50
N SER A 177 -5.93 5.92 -6.79
CA SER A 177 -4.93 5.49 -7.77
C SER A 177 -5.19 5.92 -9.22
N THR A 178 -6.38 6.48 -9.50
CA THR A 178 -6.72 7.11 -10.79
C THR A 178 -6.48 8.62 -10.82
N ALA A 179 -6.35 9.24 -9.65
CA ALA A 179 -6.11 10.67 -9.49
C ALA A 179 -4.64 10.99 -9.26
N VAL A 180 -3.91 10.10 -8.58
CA VAL A 180 -2.49 10.29 -8.21
C VAL A 180 -1.57 9.24 -8.83
N GLY A 181 -0.33 9.63 -9.09
CA GLY A 181 0.68 8.76 -9.71
C GLY A 181 0.53 8.61 -11.24
N PRO A 182 1.28 7.69 -11.87
CA PRO A 182 1.23 7.46 -13.31
C PRO A 182 -0.13 6.97 -13.79
N ASP A 183 -0.57 7.41 -14.98
CA ASP A 183 -1.87 7.04 -15.54
C ASP A 183 -1.93 5.54 -15.82
N LYS A 184 -2.59 4.84 -14.90
CA LYS A 184 -2.66 3.38 -14.88
C LYS A 184 -3.41 2.80 -16.06
N LYS A 185 -4.34 3.54 -16.68
CA LYS A 185 -5.19 3.00 -17.76
C LYS A 185 -4.53 3.13 -19.12
N THR A 186 -3.68 4.14 -19.31
CA THR A 186 -3.02 4.40 -20.59
C THR A 186 -1.62 3.81 -20.67
N GLU A 187 -0.90 3.74 -19.54
CA GLU A 187 0.51 3.33 -19.51
C GLU A 187 0.73 1.88 -19.07
N ARG A 188 -0.33 1.12 -18.75
CA ARG A 188 -0.19 -0.22 -18.16
C ARG A 188 -0.97 -1.29 -18.90
N SER A 189 -0.39 -2.48 -18.96
CA SER A 189 -1.06 -3.70 -19.41
C SER A 189 -0.87 -4.82 -18.40
N ARG A 190 -1.89 -5.68 -18.28
CA ARG A 190 -1.81 -6.92 -17.50
C ARG A 190 -1.53 -8.08 -18.46
N PRO A 191 -0.31 -8.63 -18.52
CA PRO A 191 -0.08 -9.87 -19.22
C PRO A 191 -0.92 -11.00 -18.58
N SER A 192 -1.22 -12.04 -19.34
CA SER A 192 -1.76 -13.27 -18.77
C SER A 192 -0.68 -13.95 -17.91
N ALA A 193 -0.63 -13.64 -16.62
CA ALA A 193 0.39 -14.19 -15.74
C ALA A 193 -0.16 -14.57 -14.36
N LYS A 194 0.42 -15.66 -13.85
CA LYS A 194 0.20 -16.30 -12.55
C LYS A 194 0.72 -15.39 -11.43
N HIS A 195 0.02 -15.36 -10.29
CA HIS A 195 0.50 -14.70 -9.09
C HIS A 195 1.95 -15.11 -8.77
N ILE A 196 2.86 -14.12 -8.75
CA ILE A 196 4.28 -14.32 -8.47
C ILE A 196 4.52 -13.91 -7.03
N ASP A 197 5.38 -14.67 -6.34
CA ASP A 197 5.83 -14.31 -5.00
C ASP A 197 6.63 -13.02 -5.05
N ARG A 198 6.26 -12.08 -4.18
CA ARG A 198 6.85 -10.74 -4.12
C ARG A 198 7.12 -10.37 -2.68
N THR A 199 8.32 -9.87 -2.46
CA THR A 199 8.76 -9.28 -1.20
C THR A 199 9.55 -8.02 -1.51
N GLY A 200 9.02 -6.85 -1.16
CA GLY A 200 9.64 -5.55 -1.48
C GLY A 200 9.65 -5.20 -2.97
N ILE A 201 10.16 -4.01 -3.28
CA ILE A 201 10.24 -3.53 -4.66
C ILE A 201 11.18 -4.42 -5.46
N HIS A 202 10.72 -4.85 -6.64
CA HIS A 202 11.49 -5.71 -7.54
C HIS A 202 12.04 -6.99 -6.86
N ASN A 203 11.31 -7.48 -5.85
CA ASN A 203 11.65 -8.67 -5.07
C ASN A 203 12.92 -8.55 -4.20
N LEU A 204 13.24 -7.35 -3.73
CA LEU A 204 14.44 -7.07 -2.92
C LEU A 204 14.22 -7.17 -1.39
N GLY A 205 13.05 -7.64 -0.95
CA GLY A 205 12.68 -7.69 0.46
C GLY A 205 13.59 -8.59 1.31
N GLU A 206 14.02 -9.74 0.81
CA GLU A 206 14.97 -10.60 1.55
C GLU A 206 16.33 -9.93 1.77
N GLU A 207 16.81 -9.20 0.77
CA GLU A 207 18.05 -8.42 0.85
C GLU A 207 17.90 -7.28 1.84
N ALA A 208 16.75 -6.59 1.83
CA ALA A 208 16.42 -5.55 2.78
C ALA A 208 16.34 -6.09 4.22
N ASP A 209 15.66 -7.22 4.45
CA ASP A 209 15.57 -7.84 5.77
C ASP A 209 16.95 -8.24 6.31
N LYS A 210 17.82 -8.75 5.42
CA LYS A 210 19.20 -9.06 5.77
C LYS A 210 19.98 -7.80 6.15
N ALA A 211 19.81 -6.72 5.41
CA ALA A 211 20.45 -5.44 5.70
C ALA A 211 19.98 -4.84 7.04
N LEU A 212 18.72 -5.07 7.40
CA LEU A 212 18.11 -4.65 8.67
C LEU A 212 18.39 -5.62 9.83
N GLY A 213 19.03 -6.76 9.58
CA GLY A 213 19.33 -7.77 10.61
C GLY A 213 18.11 -8.54 11.12
N VAL A 214 17.04 -8.65 10.32
CA VAL A 214 15.79 -9.33 10.70
C VAL A 214 15.94 -10.86 10.58
N PRO A 215 15.75 -11.63 11.67
CA PRO A 215 15.72 -13.09 11.66
C PRO A 215 14.67 -13.63 10.70
N ILE A 216 14.90 -14.81 10.09
CA ILE A 216 14.02 -15.37 9.05
C ILE A 216 12.59 -15.55 9.56
N GLU A 217 12.45 -15.99 10.80
CA GLU A 217 11.20 -16.22 11.53
C GLU A 217 10.39 -14.94 11.78
N ASP A 218 11.03 -13.77 11.77
CA ASP A 218 10.41 -12.47 12.05
C ASP A 218 10.13 -11.66 10.77
N ARG A 219 10.50 -12.19 9.59
CA ARG A 219 10.36 -11.50 8.32
C ARG A 219 8.90 -11.38 7.91
N ILE A 220 8.57 -10.26 7.29
CA ILE A 220 7.28 -10.08 6.62
C ILE A 220 7.17 -11.09 5.47
N SER A 221 6.17 -11.95 5.53
CA SER A 221 5.87 -12.97 4.52
C SER A 221 5.74 -12.40 3.11
N THR A 222 6.09 -13.21 2.13
CA THR A 222 5.83 -12.92 0.71
C THR A 222 4.33 -12.81 0.45
N SER A 223 3.94 -11.81 -0.32
CA SER A 223 2.60 -11.72 -0.91
C SER A 223 2.65 -12.20 -2.36
N ARG A 224 1.51 -12.53 -2.95
CA ARG A 224 1.43 -12.93 -4.36
C ARG A 224 0.51 -12.01 -5.12
N TRP A 225 1.00 -11.40 -6.19
CA TRP A 225 0.19 -10.52 -7.04
C TRP A 225 0.72 -10.49 -8.48
N ASP A 226 -0.14 -10.05 -9.40
CA ASP A 226 0.12 -10.12 -10.84
C ASP A 226 1.04 -9.01 -11.32
N VAL A 227 2.04 -9.36 -12.12
CA VAL A 227 2.95 -8.36 -12.70
C VAL A 227 2.17 -7.40 -13.60
N ALA A 228 2.31 -6.11 -13.35
CA ALA A 228 1.90 -5.08 -14.30
C ALA A 228 3.05 -4.76 -15.25
N TYR A 229 2.75 -4.63 -16.53
CA TYR A 229 3.70 -4.12 -17.51
C TYR A 229 3.40 -2.64 -17.75
N ILE A 230 4.45 -1.82 -17.84
CA ILE A 230 4.36 -0.36 -18.08
C ILE A 230 4.97 -0.04 -19.44
N ASP A 231 4.51 1.04 -20.08
CA ASP A 231 5.10 1.58 -21.31
C ASP A 231 6.64 1.58 -21.26
N PHE A 232 7.26 1.09 -22.34
CA PHE A 232 8.71 0.92 -22.40
C PHE A 232 9.48 2.23 -22.22
N ASN A 233 9.05 3.31 -22.89
CA ASN A 233 9.75 4.58 -22.81
C ASN A 233 9.62 5.15 -21.40
N ARG A 234 8.44 5.01 -20.78
CA ARG A 234 8.24 5.40 -19.39
C ARG A 234 9.23 4.71 -18.43
N VAL A 235 9.42 3.40 -18.56
CA VAL A 235 10.38 2.64 -17.74
C VAL A 235 11.83 2.98 -18.08
N ALA A 236 12.14 3.27 -19.35
CA ALA A 236 13.49 3.64 -19.78
C ALA A 236 13.92 5.03 -19.30
N ASP A 237 12.99 5.99 -19.31
CA ASP A 237 13.22 7.41 -19.02
C ASP A 237 13.13 7.74 -17.52
N THR A 238 12.76 6.77 -16.68
CA THR A 238 12.62 6.93 -15.24
C THR A 238 13.71 6.14 -14.51
N VAL A 239 14.48 6.79 -13.65
CA VAL A 239 15.50 6.12 -12.82
C VAL A 239 14.85 5.50 -11.58
N GLU A 240 13.86 6.17 -11.00
CA GLU A 240 12.99 5.64 -9.95
C GLU A 240 12.42 4.27 -10.35
N PRO A 241 12.44 3.27 -9.46
CA PRO A 241 11.73 2.03 -9.70
C PRO A 241 10.23 2.31 -9.85
N LEU A 242 9.62 1.70 -10.84
CA LEU A 242 8.16 1.67 -11.00
C LEU A 242 7.68 0.27 -10.67
N VAL A 243 6.52 0.11 -10.03
CA VAL A 243 5.96 -1.23 -9.79
C VAL A 243 4.79 -1.49 -10.72
N GLY A 244 3.90 -0.50 -10.88
CA GLY A 244 2.77 -0.61 -11.78
C GLY A 244 1.55 -1.31 -11.17
N HIS A 245 1.53 -1.60 -9.88
CA HIS A 245 0.41 -2.30 -9.25
C HIS A 245 -0.90 -1.51 -9.39
N MET A 246 -1.95 -2.23 -9.76
CA MET A 246 -3.19 -1.65 -10.26
C MET A 246 -4.25 -1.41 -9.17
N SER A 247 -4.03 -1.91 -7.96
CA SER A 247 -5.00 -1.87 -6.87
C SER A 247 -4.37 -1.30 -5.59
N GLY A 248 -5.19 -0.70 -4.73
CA GLY A 248 -4.72 -0.06 -3.50
C GLY A 248 -4.10 1.31 -3.77
N SER A 249 -4.52 2.31 -3.02
CA SER A 249 -3.79 3.58 -2.86
C SER A 249 -3.60 3.84 -1.37
N PRO A 250 -2.64 4.70 -0.97
CA PRO A 250 -2.58 5.15 0.41
C PRO A 250 -3.93 5.71 0.88
N ALA A 251 -4.70 6.34 -0.01
CA ALA A 251 -5.96 7.01 0.33
C ALA A 251 -7.03 6.08 0.91
N GLU A 252 -7.19 4.86 0.38
CA GLU A 252 -8.15 3.89 0.89
C GLU A 252 -7.79 3.43 2.30
N ILE A 253 -6.50 3.12 2.52
CA ILE A 253 -5.97 2.73 3.82
C ILE A 253 -6.16 3.89 4.81
N LEU A 254 -5.78 5.10 4.43
CA LEU A 254 -5.81 6.28 5.29
C LEU A 254 -7.22 6.72 5.65
N GLN A 255 -8.19 6.62 4.73
CA GLN A 255 -9.60 6.87 5.04
C GLN A 255 -10.11 5.92 6.14
N VAL A 256 -9.79 4.63 6.00
CA VAL A 256 -10.17 3.63 7.01
C VAL A 256 -9.41 3.85 8.31
N TRP A 257 -8.14 4.18 8.25
CA TRP A 257 -7.35 4.48 9.44
C TRP A 257 -7.93 5.66 10.19
N ASP A 258 -8.24 6.77 9.51
CA ASP A 258 -8.93 7.93 10.10
C ASP A 258 -10.26 7.56 10.76
N MET A 259 -11.08 6.76 10.08
CA MET A 259 -12.33 6.23 10.64
C MET A 259 -12.06 5.46 11.94
N LEU A 260 -11.07 4.55 11.97
CA LEU A 260 -10.72 3.77 13.15
C LEU A 260 -10.19 4.63 14.30
N ARG A 261 -9.64 5.82 14.00
CA ARG A 261 -9.26 6.82 15.00
C ARG A 261 -10.42 7.71 15.46
N GLY A 262 -11.63 7.48 14.95
CA GLY A 262 -12.83 8.19 15.35
C GLY A 262 -13.05 9.51 14.61
N ASN A 263 -12.33 9.76 13.51
CA ASN A 263 -12.56 10.96 12.71
C ASN A 263 -13.96 10.96 12.09
N GLN A 264 -14.59 12.13 12.10
CA GLN A 264 -15.83 12.37 11.37
C GLN A 264 -15.62 12.20 9.87
N LEU A 265 -16.69 11.91 9.14
CA LEU A 265 -16.66 11.55 7.72
C LEU A 265 -15.96 12.60 6.85
N GLU A 266 -16.20 13.88 7.13
CA GLU A 266 -15.61 15.03 6.45
C GLU A 266 -14.10 15.20 6.68
N TYR A 267 -13.57 14.55 7.72
CA TYR A 267 -12.16 14.64 8.13
C TYR A 267 -11.35 13.39 7.77
N GLN A 268 -11.99 12.37 7.21
CA GLN A 268 -11.31 11.19 6.68
C GLN A 268 -10.59 11.58 5.38
N PHE A 269 -9.29 11.33 5.31
CA PHE A 269 -8.35 11.66 4.24
C PHE A 269 -8.06 13.16 4.01
N LEU A 270 -8.91 14.08 4.49
CA LEU A 270 -8.95 15.46 3.99
C LEU A 270 -8.50 16.56 4.97
N THR A 271 -8.09 16.26 6.22
CA THR A 271 -7.79 17.34 7.20
C THR A 271 -6.66 17.14 8.19
N SER A 272 -6.08 18.29 8.56
CA SER A 272 -4.83 18.57 9.28
C SER A 272 -4.99 18.86 10.77
N HIS A 273 -5.78 18.07 11.51
CA HIS A 273 -6.02 18.36 12.93
C HIS A 273 -5.01 17.78 13.92
N GLN A 274 -4.09 16.92 13.49
CA GLN A 274 -3.11 16.27 14.36
C GLN A 274 -1.87 15.90 13.55
N GLN A 275 -0.99 16.87 13.31
CA GLN A 275 0.06 16.75 12.29
C GLN A 275 0.95 15.53 12.52
N GLU A 276 1.34 15.23 13.76
CA GLU A 276 2.23 14.09 14.03
C GLU A 276 1.55 12.72 13.82
N GLN A 277 0.34 12.52 14.34
CA GLN A 277 -0.43 11.28 14.14
C GLN A 277 -0.81 11.08 12.68
N GLN A 278 -1.13 12.17 11.97
CA GLN A 278 -1.39 12.16 10.54
C GLN A 278 -0.16 11.73 9.76
N LEU A 279 1.00 12.35 10.02
CA LEU A 279 2.25 11.97 9.37
C LEU A 279 2.61 10.51 9.66
N ALA A 280 2.40 10.05 10.91
CA ALA A 280 2.61 8.65 11.27
C ALA A 280 1.73 7.68 10.48
N ARG A 281 0.42 7.96 10.37
CA ARG A 281 -0.49 7.13 9.55
C ARG A 281 -0.09 7.11 8.08
N ALA A 282 0.28 8.27 7.53
CA ALA A 282 0.76 8.38 6.16
C ALA A 282 2.04 7.56 5.94
N ALA A 283 3.00 7.66 6.87
CA ALA A 283 4.23 6.87 6.84
C ALA A 283 3.93 5.37 6.91
N GLY A 284 3.05 4.93 7.82
CA GLY A 284 2.66 3.52 7.95
C GLY A 284 1.99 2.96 6.69
N ALA A 285 0.99 3.67 6.15
CA ALA A 285 0.26 3.24 4.95
C ALA A 285 1.19 3.16 3.72
N SER A 286 2.03 4.17 3.52
CA SER A 286 2.98 4.21 2.41
C SER A 286 4.11 3.20 2.59
N ALA A 287 4.63 3.02 3.81
CA ALA A 287 5.65 2.02 4.13
C ALA A 287 5.13 0.59 3.91
N PHE A 288 3.88 0.31 4.22
CA PHE A 288 3.23 -0.96 3.89
C PHE A 288 3.21 -1.20 2.37
N LEU A 289 2.71 -0.24 1.59
CA LEU A 289 2.61 -0.38 0.15
C LEU A 289 3.99 -0.54 -0.51
N VAL A 290 4.99 0.21 -0.04
CA VAL A 290 6.36 0.20 -0.57
C VAL A 290 7.15 -1.03 -0.12
N GLY A 291 7.13 -1.33 1.18
CA GLY A 291 7.91 -2.40 1.80
C GLY A 291 7.45 -3.81 1.41
N LEU A 292 6.19 -3.98 1.01
CA LEU A 292 5.67 -5.23 0.44
C LEU A 292 5.81 -5.27 -1.10
N GLY A 293 6.22 -4.17 -1.71
CA GLY A 293 6.43 -4.06 -3.14
C GLY A 293 5.14 -3.89 -3.93
N TYR A 294 4.03 -3.48 -3.30
CA TYR A 294 2.82 -3.11 -4.03
C TYR A 294 3.00 -1.81 -4.80
N HIS A 295 3.72 -0.83 -4.26
CA HIS A 295 3.96 0.43 -4.95
C HIS A 295 5.42 0.85 -4.78
N SER A 296 5.89 1.72 -5.65
CA SER A 296 7.16 2.43 -5.47
C SER A 296 6.95 3.74 -4.69
N ALA A 297 8.04 4.33 -4.21
CA ALA A 297 8.03 5.65 -3.57
C ALA A 297 7.34 6.70 -4.44
N VAL A 298 7.65 6.72 -5.74
CA VAL A 298 7.04 7.67 -6.69
C VAL A 298 5.53 7.45 -6.90
N GLU A 299 5.05 6.21 -6.75
CA GLU A 299 3.63 5.89 -6.86
C GLU A 299 2.81 6.25 -5.61
N VAL A 300 3.43 6.29 -4.42
CA VAL A 300 2.75 6.66 -3.17
C VAL A 300 2.97 8.13 -2.78
N LEU A 301 3.99 8.80 -3.33
CA LEU A 301 4.40 10.15 -2.94
C LEU A 301 3.24 11.15 -3.05
N GLU A 302 2.57 11.18 -4.19
CA GLU A 302 1.53 12.17 -4.43
C GLU A 302 0.31 11.98 -3.50
N GLY A 303 -0.12 10.74 -3.27
CA GLY A 303 -1.18 10.45 -2.30
C GLY A 303 -0.78 10.80 -0.87
N THR A 304 0.50 10.60 -0.53
CA THR A 304 1.07 10.99 0.78
C THR A 304 1.06 12.51 0.95
N LEU A 305 1.53 13.26 -0.06
CA LEU A 305 1.49 14.71 -0.08
C LEU A 305 0.05 15.21 0.08
N ARG A 306 -0.89 14.67 -0.70
CA ARG A 306 -2.30 15.07 -0.63
C ARG A 306 -2.87 14.91 0.76
N TYR A 307 -2.65 13.75 1.37
CA TYR A 307 -3.11 13.47 2.72
C TYR A 307 -2.50 14.41 3.75
N THR A 308 -1.24 14.81 3.59
CA THR A 308 -0.54 15.75 4.48
C THR A 308 -0.80 17.23 4.15
N GLY A 309 -1.75 17.51 3.25
CA GLY A 309 -2.19 18.87 2.91
C GLY A 309 -1.37 19.57 1.82
N GLN A 310 -0.44 18.86 1.18
CA GLN A 310 0.34 19.36 0.04
C GLN A 310 -0.23 18.81 -1.27
N SER A 311 0.04 19.46 -2.41
CA SER A 311 -0.35 18.91 -3.71
C SER A 311 0.61 19.38 -4.78
N ILE A 312 0.99 18.47 -5.68
CA ILE A 312 1.76 18.81 -6.89
C ILE A 312 0.87 19.14 -8.08
N ARG A 313 -0.45 18.88 -7.96
CA ARG A 313 -1.44 19.16 -9.01
C ARG A 313 -2.15 20.50 -8.83
N HIS A 314 -2.20 20.98 -7.60
CA HIS A 314 -2.63 22.35 -7.32
C HIS A 314 -1.40 23.28 -7.45
N ASP A 315 -1.64 24.56 -7.76
CA ASP A 315 -0.61 25.59 -7.81
C ASP A 315 0.43 25.50 -8.96
N GLU A 316 0.06 24.89 -10.09
CA GLU A 316 0.86 24.87 -11.33
C GLU A 316 2.29 24.27 -11.18
N ILE A 317 2.51 23.43 -10.17
CA ILE A 317 3.82 22.78 -9.92
C ILE A 317 4.20 21.84 -11.07
N LEU A 318 3.23 21.13 -11.65
CA LEU A 318 3.44 20.37 -12.88
C LEU A 318 3.59 21.31 -14.08
N GLY A 319 4.78 21.34 -14.66
CA GLY A 319 5.07 22.08 -15.87
C GLY A 319 4.42 21.47 -17.13
N PRO A 320 4.45 22.19 -18.27
CA PRO A 320 3.90 21.70 -19.53
C PRO A 320 4.45 20.33 -19.92
N GLY A 321 3.56 19.35 -20.12
CA GLY A 321 3.91 17.98 -20.50
C GLY A 321 4.22 17.03 -19.34
N GLN A 322 4.30 17.51 -18.10
CA GLN A 322 4.44 16.66 -16.92
C GLN A 322 3.06 16.15 -16.46
N LYS A 323 2.97 14.85 -16.16
CA LYS A 323 1.68 14.20 -15.84
C LYS A 323 1.53 13.80 -14.37
N ASP A 324 2.65 13.57 -13.68
CA ASP A 324 2.67 12.92 -12.37
C ASP A 324 3.98 13.18 -11.61
N ALA A 325 4.07 12.64 -10.40
CA ALA A 325 5.27 12.67 -9.57
C ALA A 325 6.52 12.07 -10.23
N GLY A 326 6.40 11.11 -11.15
CA GLY A 326 7.56 10.53 -11.83
C GLY A 326 8.24 11.48 -12.81
N HIS A 327 7.53 12.49 -13.33
CA HIS A 327 8.16 13.52 -14.15
C HIS A 327 8.96 14.55 -13.32
N LEU A 328 8.58 14.74 -12.05
CA LEU A 328 9.24 15.69 -11.15
C LEU A 328 10.33 15.04 -10.31
N PHE A 329 10.05 13.85 -9.78
CA PHE A 329 10.84 13.16 -8.77
C PHE A 329 11.46 11.84 -9.28
N GLY A 330 11.28 11.52 -10.56
CA GLY A 330 11.68 10.24 -11.18
C GLY A 330 13.19 9.97 -11.28
N GLN A 331 14.03 10.91 -10.83
CA GLN A 331 15.48 10.82 -10.89
C GLN A 331 16.12 10.45 -9.53
N GLY A 332 15.35 9.82 -8.63
CA GLY A 332 15.81 9.42 -7.28
C GLY A 332 15.21 10.26 -6.15
N ALA A 333 14.67 11.45 -6.46
CA ALA A 333 14.16 12.36 -5.44
C ALA A 333 12.92 11.79 -4.69
N ALA A 334 12.11 10.95 -5.34
CA ALA A 334 10.99 10.31 -4.64
C ALA A 334 11.47 9.30 -3.60
N THR A 335 12.54 8.55 -3.93
CA THR A 335 13.23 7.65 -3.00
C THR A 335 13.74 8.40 -1.80
N ASP A 336 14.46 9.51 -2.02
CA ASP A 336 15.07 10.29 -0.95
C ASP A 336 14.00 10.83 0.00
N LEU A 337 12.98 11.52 -0.55
CA LEU A 337 11.90 12.11 0.23
C LEU A 337 11.11 11.07 1.02
N MET A 338 10.69 9.97 0.39
CA MET A 338 9.90 8.95 1.07
C MET A 338 10.75 8.15 2.07
N SER A 339 12.03 7.91 1.79
CA SER A 339 12.93 7.21 2.72
C SER A 339 13.19 8.05 3.97
N GLU A 340 13.47 9.35 3.81
CA GLU A 340 13.59 10.28 4.95
C GLU A 340 12.28 10.33 5.74
N PHE A 341 11.15 10.39 5.04
CA PHE A 341 9.83 10.39 5.68
C PHE A 341 9.57 9.11 6.49
N PHE A 342 9.91 7.92 5.96
CA PHE A 342 9.80 6.67 6.70
C PHE A 342 10.74 6.63 7.91
N GLN A 343 11.99 7.05 7.74
CA GLN A 343 12.99 7.06 8.81
C GLN A 343 12.58 7.99 9.96
N ALA A 344 11.96 9.14 9.67
CA ALA A 344 11.43 10.05 10.69
C ALA A 344 10.36 9.41 11.59
N HIS A 345 9.76 8.29 11.16
CA HIS A 345 8.73 7.54 11.88
C HIS A 345 9.22 6.16 12.36
N THR A 346 10.54 5.95 12.38
CA THR A 346 11.17 4.78 12.99
C THR A 346 11.69 5.09 14.39
N ARG A 347 11.91 4.06 15.20
CA ARG A 347 12.63 4.21 16.47
C ARG A 347 14.06 4.65 16.16
N GLN A 348 14.44 5.85 16.61
CA GLN A 348 15.83 6.29 16.55
C GLN A 348 16.67 5.38 17.46
N MET A 349 17.73 4.80 16.90
CA MET A 349 18.68 3.96 17.64
C MET A 349 19.57 4.76 18.57
#